data_AF-A0A0J8SM87-F1
#
_entry.id   AF-A0A0J8SM87-F1
#
_cell.length_a   1.000
_cell.length_b   1.000
_cell.length_c   1.000
_cell.angle_alpha   90.00
_cell.angle_beta   90.00
_cell.angle_gamma   90.00
#
_symmetry.space_group_name_H-M   'P 1'
#
loop_
_entity.id
_entity.type
_entity.pdbx_description
1 polymer ?
#
loop_
_entity_poly.entity_id
_entity_poly.type
_entity_poly.pdbx_seq_one_letter_code
_entity_poly.pdbx_strand_id
1 'polypeptide(L)' 'MALSTAADLVKAPLLYKGKVRELYDLGEHFLIVVTDRISAFDYVLDPAVPEKGNVLNKLSSFWFELTGDMMENHVV' A
#
# COMPACT_ATOMS: atom_id res chain seq x y z
N MET A 1 16.25 1.08 3.93
CA MET A 1 16.23 -0.30 3.39
C MET A 1 14.85 -0.51 2.78
N ALA A 2 14.73 -1.23 1.66
CA ALA A 2 13.44 -1.41 1.00
C ALA A 2 12.46 -2.20 1.88
N LEU A 3 11.23 -1.71 2.03
CA LEU A 3 10.17 -2.36 2.80
C LEU A 3 9.52 -3.49 1.97
N SER A 4 9.92 -4.75 2.20
CA SER A 4 9.35 -5.90 1.48
C SER A 4 8.00 -6.37 2.06
N THR A 5 7.77 -6.14 3.35
CA THR A 5 6.53 -6.48 4.08
C THR A 5 6.38 -5.58 5.31
N ALA A 6 5.16 -5.32 5.75
CA ALA A 6 4.87 -4.57 6.96
C ALA A 6 4.27 -5.42 8.10
N ALA A 7 4.25 -6.75 7.92
CA ALA A 7 3.61 -7.67 8.86
C ALA A 7 4.15 -7.54 10.29
N ASP A 8 5.44 -7.24 10.44
CA ASP A 8 6.09 -7.06 11.74
C ASP A 8 5.94 -5.63 12.29
N LEU A 9 5.45 -4.69 11.49
CA LEU A 9 5.26 -3.28 11.84
C LEU A 9 3.83 -2.96 12.26
N VAL A 10 2.85 -3.69 11.71
CA VAL A 10 1.43 -3.44 11.91
C VAL A 10 0.87 -4.45 12.91
N LYS A 11 0.38 -3.95 14.06
CA LYS A 11 -0.23 -4.77 15.12
C LYS A 11 -1.73 -4.98 14.88
N ALA A 12 -2.08 -5.57 13.74
CA ALA A 12 -3.46 -5.84 13.33
C ALA A 12 -3.53 -7.11 12.46
N PRO A 13 -4.70 -7.79 12.35
CA PRO A 13 -4.85 -8.95 11.48
C PRO A 13 -4.51 -8.63 10.02
N LEU A 14 -3.55 -9.36 9.43
CA LEU A 14 -3.25 -9.31 8.00
C LEU A 14 -4.31 -10.13 7.25
N LEU A 15 -5.20 -9.46 6.52
CA LEU A 15 -6.27 -10.11 5.76
C LEU A 15 -5.82 -10.56 4.38
N TYR A 16 -5.01 -9.74 3.71
CA TYR A 16 -4.59 -10.01 2.34
C TYR A 16 -3.19 -9.48 2.07
N LYS A 17 -2.34 -10.33 1.48
CA LYS A 17 -0.99 -9.98 1.03
C LYS A 17 -0.92 -10.11 -0.48
N GLY A 18 -1.09 -8.98 -1.17
CA GLY A 18 -0.91 -8.89 -2.61
C GLY A 18 0.55 -8.85 -3.03
N LYS A 19 0.78 -8.65 -4.33
CA LYS A 19 2.14 -8.52 -4.90
C LYS A 19 2.91 -7.33 -4.33
N VAL A 20 2.22 -6.20 -4.14
CA VAL A 20 2.85 -4.91 -3.78
C VAL A 20 2.13 -4.16 -2.64
N ARG A 21 0.98 -4.65 -2.19
CA ARG A 21 0.18 -4.07 -1.10
C ARG A 21 -0.24 -5.14 -0.10
N GLU A 22 -0.38 -4.74 1.15
CA GLU A 22 -0.90 -5.55 2.25
C GLU A 22 -2.13 -4.85 2.85
N LEU A 23 -3.16 -5.62 3.23
CA LEU A 23 -4.41 -5.13 3.79
C LEU A 23 -4.56 -5.65 5.22
N TYR A 24 -4.72 -4.74 6.17
CA TYR A 24 -4.88 -5.05 7.59
C TYR A 24 -6.25 -4.61 8.09
N ASP A 25 -6.85 -5.43 8.94
CA ASP A 25 -8.15 -5.16 9.58
C ASP A 25 -7.97 -4.30 10.84
N LEU A 26 -8.52 -3.08 10.85
CA LEU A 26 -8.55 -2.23 12.04
C LEU A 26 -9.92 -2.24 12.73
N GLY A 27 -10.81 -3.18 12.37
CA GLY A 27 -12.18 -3.27 12.86
C GLY A 27 -13.13 -2.42 12.03
N GLU A 28 -13.14 -1.10 12.26
CA GLU A 28 -14.02 -0.18 11.51
C GLU A 28 -13.45 0.19 10.14
N HIS A 29 -12.13 0.24 10.03
CA HIS A 29 -11.42 0.63 8.82
C HIS A 29 -10.42 -0.44 8.39
N PHE A 30 -9.91 -0.29 7.17
CA PHE A 30 -8.79 -1.07 6.69
C PHE A 30 -7.54 -0.20 6.55
N LEU A 31 -6.39 -0.75 6.91
CA LEU A 31 -5.10 -0.16 6.58
C LEU A 31 -4.54 -0.84 5.33
N ILE A 32 -4.32 -0.05 4.28
CA ILE A 32 -3.61 -0.48 3.07
C ILE A 32 -2.16 -0.03 3.19
N VAL A 33 -1.23 -0.98 3.31
CA VAL A 33 0.20 -0.69 3.30
C VAL A 33 0.77 -0.92 1.91
N VAL A 34 1.45 0.08 1.35
CA VAL A 34 2.17 -0.01 0.07
C VAL A 34 3.62 -0.39 0.33
N THR A 35 4.03 -1.58 -0.11
CA THR A 35 5.42 -2.07 0.02
C THR A 35 6.31 -1.54 -1.11
N ASP A 36 7.63 -1.69 -0.96
CA ASP A 36 8.64 -1.38 -1.97
C ASP A 36 8.77 -2.48 -3.04
N ARG A 37 8.05 -3.60 -2.90
CA ARG A 37 7.99 -4.66 -3.91
C ARG A 37 7.37 -4.15 -5.21
N ILE A 38 7.94 -4.58 -6.32
CA ILE A 38 7.48 -4.28 -7.69
C ILE A 38 7.28 -5.59 -8.45
N SER A 39 6.34 -5.62 -9.38
CA SER A 39 6.10 -6.81 -10.21
C SER A 39 6.02 -6.46 -11.68
N ALA A 40 6.54 -7.34 -12.53
CA ALA A 40 6.42 -7.30 -13.98
C ALA A 40 6.32 -8.73 -14.52
N PHE A 41 5.62 -8.94 -15.64
CA PHE A 41 5.44 -10.26 -16.25
C PHE A 41 4.92 -11.33 -15.26
N ASP A 42 3.92 -10.93 -14.47
CA ASP A 42 3.31 -11.74 -13.40
C ASP A 42 4.23 -12.13 -12.23
N TYR A 43 5.50 -11.71 -12.23
CA TYR A 43 6.50 -12.05 -11.22
C TYR A 43 6.87 -10.86 -10.31
N VAL A 44 7.13 -11.11 -9.02
CA VAL A 44 7.61 -10.09 -8.07
C VAL A 44 9.13 -10.01 -8.15
N LEU A 45 9.67 -8.85 -8.51
CA LEU A 45 11.09 -8.65 -8.76
C LEU A 45 11.89 -8.47 -7.45
N ASP A 46 13.13 -8.93 -7.49
CA ASP A 46 14.14 -8.75 -6.45
C ASP A 46 15.41 -8.13 -7.08
N PRO A 47 16.06 -7.12 -6.46
CA PRO A 47 15.67 -6.46 -5.21
C PRO A 47 14.42 -5.58 -5.34
N ALA A 48 13.72 -5.37 -4.22
CA ALA A 48 12.69 -4.33 -4.11
C ALA A 48 13.27 -2.93 -4.37
N VAL A 49 12.43 -2.00 -4.84
CA VAL A 49 12.86 -0.63 -5.17
C VAL A 49 12.67 0.26 -3.94
N PRO A 50 13.75 0.70 -3.26
CA PRO A 50 13.62 1.52 -2.06
C PRO A 50 12.75 2.76 -2.29
N GLU A 51 11.94 3.13 -1.31
CA GLU A 51 11.07 4.33 -1.31
C GLU A 51 9.91 4.32 -2.32
N LYS A 52 9.78 3.29 -3.17
CA LYS A 52 8.68 3.20 -4.14
C LYS A 52 7.32 3.18 -3.43
N GLY A 53 7.19 2.47 -2.31
CA GLY A 53 5.97 2.43 -1.53
C GLY A 53 5.56 3.82 -1.04
N ASN A 54 6.53 4.59 -0.52
CA ASN A 54 6.32 5.95 -0.04
C ASN A 54 5.88 6.91 -1.15
N VAL A 55 6.56 6.87 -2.31
CA VAL A 55 6.23 7.72 -3.46
C VAL A 55 4.82 7.41 -3.97
N LEU A 56 4.48 6.13 -4.14
CA LEU A 56 3.17 5.74 -4.67
C LEU A 56 2.02 5.99 -3.68
N ASN A 57 2.28 5.87 -2.38
CA ASN A 57 1.30 6.22 -1.35
C ASN A 57 0.98 7.73 -1.38
N LYS A 58 2.01 8.58 -1.45
CA LYS A 58 1.84 10.04 -1.55
C LYS A 58 1.16 10.46 -2.86
N LEU A 59 1.54 9.82 -3.98
CA LEU A 59 0.90 10.08 -5.27
C LEU A 59 -0.60 9.73 -5.23
N SER A 60 -0.96 8.60 -4.61
CA SER A 60 -2.36 8.21 -4.45
C SER A 60 -3.11 9.21 -3.56
N SER A 61 -2.52 9.62 -2.43
CA SER A 61 -3.08 10.65 -1.55
C SER A 61 -3.35 11.96 -2.29
N PHE A 62 -2.40 12.43 -3.11
CA PHE A 62 -2.57 13.63 -3.93
C PHE A 62 -3.78 13.52 -4.88
N TRP A 63 -3.94 12.37 -5.55
CA TRP A 63 -5.07 12.18 -6.45
C TRP A 63 -6.40 12.08 -5.72
N PHE A 64 -6.46 11.39 -4.56
CA PHE A 64 -7.68 11.32 -3.77
C PHE A 64 -8.14 12.69 -3.26
N GLU A 65 -7.19 13.55 -2.86
CA GLU A 65 -7.47 14.93 -2.49
C GLU A 65 -7.95 15.74 -3.70
N LEU A 66 -7.21 15.71 -4.81
CA LEU A 66 -7.52 16.48 -6.01
C LEU A 66 -8.89 16.12 -6.62
N THR A 67 -9.31 14.86 -6.53
CA THR A 67 -10.59 14.38 -7.08
C THR A 67 -11.70 14.26 -6.04
N GLY A 68 -11.46 14.63 -4.78
CA GLY A 68 -12.42 14.46 -3.68
C GLY A 68 -13.75 15.17 -3.92
N ASP A 69 -13.71 16.35 -4.54
CA ASP A 69 -14.91 17.13 -4.88
C ASP A 69 -15.69 16.56 -6.08
N MET A 70 -15.09 15.64 -6.84
CA MET A 70 -15.73 15.01 -8.01
C MET A 70 -16.45 13.71 -7.65
N MET A 71 -15.88 12.92 -6.74
CA MET A 71 -16.44 11.64 -6.31
C MET A 71 -15.91 11.24 -4.93
N GLU A 72 -16.80 10.67 -4.11
CA GLU A 72 -16.41 10.02 -2.86
C GLU A 72 -15.39 8.90 -3.10
N ASN A 73 -14.44 8.76 -2.17
CA ASN A 73 -13.42 7.72 -2.20
C ASN A 73 -13.28 7.07 -0.82
N HIS A 74 -12.43 6.04 -0.74
CA HIS A 74 -12.33 5.16 0.44
C HIS A 74 -11.30 5.64 1.48
N VAL A 75 -10.63 6.78 1.25
CA VAL A 75 -9.70 7.34 2.23
C VAL A 75 -10.50 7.96 3.37
N VAL A 76 -10.08 7.68 4.60
CA VAL A 76 -10.69 8.17 5.85
C VAL A 76 -9.73 9.09 6.59
#